data_AF-A0A521L2V0-F1
#
_entry.id   AF-A0A521L2V0-F1
#
_cell.length_a   1.000
_cell.length_b   1.000
_cell.length_c   1.000
_cell.angle_alpha   90.00
_cell.angle_beta   90.00
_cell.angle_gamma   90.00
#
_symmetry.space_group_name_H-M   'P 1'
#
loop_
_entity.id
_entity.type
_entity.pdbx_description
1 polymer ?
#
loop_
_entity_poly.entity_id
_entity_poly.type
_entity_poly.pdbx_seq_one_letter_code
_entity_poly.pdbx_strand_id
1 'polypeptide(L)'
;MSEQELLDDLADRCGIAPDYHDIWGHRHEVSAQTKRAILTAMGLRVATVDDLRRELCAYEEESWRCPCDPVLVRRVDDRAATWSFRLSIEDAEDHDVRIGWEVRDEADCLQQKGEIGPGLVPAEARPVGGRRYVRFELPIPPGLAIGYYDLVARSQVSSGTVEGTLRLILVPSQCYVPPKLQEGGRTWGLALQLYALRSCRNWGVGDFLDLAGFVDWAAQDLGVGVIGLNPLHALRNEPPYHISPYSPDSRLFLNVLYVAVEEIPELKESVPAQRLLEDGGFRARLEAFRKTDLVEYDQVYAAKREILTLLFATFQERHLADRGGAQQPKTERGLAFERYVRKEGELLEHFALFQALSEELRSVHPQAGGWQDWPEPYRDPKSAAVASFRATHAAPIRFHQYLQWLADEQLGRVAAGAREHGMTVGLYHDLALGSDRSGSDAWAFQDVLALEADSGCPPDAFAPEGQNWGLPPFNPRRLRASG
;
A
#
# COMPACT_ATOMS: atom_id res chain seq x y z
N MET A 1 33.28 3.85 -24.31
CA MET A 1 32.13 4.71 -23.95
C MET A 1 32.64 5.90 -23.18
N SER A 2 32.20 7.10 -23.56
CA SER A 2 32.39 8.34 -22.79
C SER A 2 31.58 8.28 -21.47
N GLU A 3 31.85 9.21 -20.55
CA GLU A 3 31.06 9.29 -19.31
C GLU A 3 29.57 9.55 -19.57
N GLN A 4 29.26 10.41 -20.54
CA GLN A 4 27.89 10.75 -20.91
C GLN A 4 27.16 9.52 -21.50
N GLU A 5 27.82 8.76 -22.38
CA GLU A 5 27.27 7.52 -22.95
C GLU A 5 26.99 6.47 -21.87
N LEU A 6 27.86 6.35 -20.86
CA LEU A 6 27.63 5.43 -19.74
C LEU A 6 26.46 5.87 -18.86
N LEU A 7 26.33 7.17 -18.60
CA LEU A 7 25.23 7.72 -17.83
C LEU A 7 23.89 7.51 -18.56
N ASP A 8 23.86 7.74 -19.88
CA ASP A 8 22.67 7.58 -20.69
C ASP A 8 22.24 6.11 -20.80
N ASP A 9 23.19 5.17 -20.98
CA ASP A 9 22.91 3.73 -20.97
C ASP A 9 22.35 3.26 -19.61
N LEU A 10 22.95 3.71 -18.50
CA LEU A 10 22.45 3.36 -17.17
C LEU A 10 21.06 3.95 -16.90
N ALA A 11 20.81 5.19 -17.32
CA ALA A 11 19.53 5.86 -17.20
C ALA A 11 18.42 5.13 -17.98
N ASP A 12 18.70 4.77 -19.24
CA ASP A 12 17.77 4.03 -20.10
C ASP A 12 17.40 2.67 -19.51
N ARG A 13 18.39 1.89 -19.05
CA ARG A 13 18.18 0.60 -18.37
C ARG A 13 17.40 0.70 -17.06
N CYS A 14 17.42 1.86 -16.42
CA CYS A 14 16.63 2.16 -15.23
C CYS A 14 15.25 2.75 -15.55
N GLY A 15 14.91 2.95 -16.83
CA GLY A 15 13.62 3.47 -17.27
C GLY A 15 13.48 4.98 -17.17
N ILE A 16 14.60 5.73 -17.13
CA ILE A 16 14.58 7.19 -17.11
C ILE A 16 14.52 7.68 -18.56
N ALA A 17 13.43 8.34 -18.93
CA ALA A 17 13.26 8.89 -20.26
C ALA A 17 14.38 9.91 -20.59
N PRO A 18 15.00 9.86 -21.78
CA PRO A 18 16.05 10.80 -22.16
C PRO A 18 15.51 12.19 -22.48
N ASP A 19 14.23 12.29 -22.84
CA ASP A 19 13.51 13.50 -23.16
C ASP A 19 12.00 13.32 -22.99
N TYR A 20 11.25 14.42 -23.00
CA TYR A 20 9.79 14.42 -23.02
C TYR A 20 9.24 15.57 -23.86
N HIS A 21 7.98 15.47 -24.26
CA HIS A 21 7.25 16.56 -24.89
C HIS A 21 6.34 17.25 -23.88
N ASP A 22 6.37 18.58 -23.85
CA ASP A 22 5.40 19.37 -23.09
C ASP A 22 4.04 19.44 -23.81
N ILE A 23 3.06 20.07 -23.17
CA ILE A 23 1.70 20.20 -23.71
C ILE A 23 1.62 21.09 -24.97
N TRP A 24 2.68 21.83 -25.29
CA TRP A 24 2.80 22.65 -26.50
C TRP A 24 3.56 21.92 -27.61
N GLY A 25 4.01 20.69 -27.35
CA GLY A 25 4.75 19.86 -28.29
C GLY A 25 6.25 20.15 -28.34
N HIS A 26 6.78 21.05 -27.50
CA HIS A 26 8.22 21.26 -27.44
C HIS A 26 8.90 20.08 -26.76
N ARG A 27 10.01 19.64 -27.34
CA ARG A 27 10.84 18.56 -26.80
C ARG A 27 11.83 19.12 -25.80
N HIS A 28 11.91 18.51 -24.64
CA HIS A 28 12.82 18.85 -23.55
C HIS A 28 13.77 17.69 -23.28
N GLU A 29 15.07 17.91 -23.42
CA GLU A 29 16.08 16.91 -23.10
C GLU A 29 16.35 16.86 -21.59
N VAL A 30 16.48 15.67 -21.03
CA VAL A 30 16.78 15.47 -19.61
C VAL A 30 18.28 15.65 -19.39
N SER A 31 18.61 16.63 -18.56
CA SER A 31 20.01 16.97 -18.23
C SER A 31 20.76 15.81 -17.55
N ALA A 32 22.08 15.77 -17.72
CA ALA A 32 22.95 14.82 -17.01
C ALA A 32 22.83 14.94 -15.48
N GLN A 33 22.61 16.17 -14.97
CA GLN A 33 22.40 16.42 -13.55
C GLN A 33 21.11 15.74 -13.06
N THR A 34 20.01 15.90 -13.79
CA THR A 34 18.73 15.26 -13.47
C THR A 34 18.85 13.74 -13.50
N LYS A 35 19.50 13.16 -14.53
CA LYS A 35 19.75 11.71 -14.61
C LYS A 35 20.49 11.21 -13.37
N ARG A 36 21.56 11.89 -12.95
CA ARG A 36 22.32 11.50 -11.74
C ARG A 36 21.50 11.65 -10.46
N ALA A 37 20.69 12.70 -10.32
CA ALA A 37 19.85 12.90 -9.16
C ALA A 37 18.82 11.76 -9.02
N ILE A 38 18.13 11.41 -10.11
CA ILE A 38 17.14 10.32 -10.09
C ILE A 38 17.81 8.96 -9.87
N LEU A 39 18.94 8.67 -10.53
CA LEU A 39 19.68 7.43 -10.30
C LEU A 39 20.17 7.30 -8.84
N THR A 40 20.65 8.40 -8.24
CA THR A 40 21.00 8.45 -6.82
C THR A 40 19.78 8.18 -5.93
N ALA A 41 18.64 8.81 -6.23
CA ALA A 41 17.39 8.57 -5.50
C ALA A 41 16.85 7.13 -5.64
N MET A 42 17.21 6.44 -6.73
CA MET A 42 16.97 5.00 -6.91
C MET A 42 17.96 4.12 -6.12
N GLY A 43 18.93 4.72 -5.42
CA GLY A 43 19.95 4.05 -4.62
C GLY A 43 21.19 3.62 -5.39
N LEU A 44 21.46 4.19 -6.58
CA LEU A 44 22.60 3.84 -7.41
C LEU A 44 23.77 4.82 -7.20
N ARG A 45 25.00 4.31 -7.30
CA ARG A 45 26.19 5.16 -7.25
C ARG A 45 26.52 5.65 -8.65
N VAL A 46 26.53 6.97 -8.82
CA VAL A 46 26.70 7.59 -10.15
C VAL A 46 27.61 8.83 -10.09
N ALA A 47 28.50 8.91 -9.11
CA ALA A 47 29.39 10.06 -8.94
C ALA A 47 30.55 10.06 -9.94
N THR A 48 31.06 8.89 -10.32
CA THR A 48 32.24 8.73 -11.18
C THR A 48 32.01 7.77 -12.33
N VAL A 49 32.88 7.80 -13.35
CA VAL A 49 32.88 6.83 -14.47
C VAL A 49 32.99 5.38 -13.97
N ASP A 50 33.79 5.15 -12.93
CA ASP A 50 33.96 3.81 -12.37
C ASP A 50 32.74 3.36 -11.56
N ASP A 51 31.97 4.30 -10.98
CA ASP A 51 30.66 3.97 -10.42
C ASP A 51 29.69 3.54 -11.51
N LEU A 52 29.57 4.33 -12.60
CA LEU A 52 28.67 4.01 -13.72
C LEU A 52 28.99 2.64 -14.33
N ARG A 53 30.27 2.33 -14.57
CA ARG A 53 30.70 1.01 -15.07
C ARG A 53 30.35 -0.12 -14.12
N ARG A 54 30.52 0.10 -12.81
CA ARG A 54 30.18 -0.91 -11.79
C ARG A 54 28.68 -1.14 -11.71
N GLU A 55 27.86 -0.09 -11.72
CA GLU A 55 26.40 -0.21 -11.68
C GLU A 55 25.86 -0.86 -12.96
N LEU A 56 26.40 -0.53 -14.14
CA LEU A 56 26.04 -1.20 -15.41
C LEU A 56 26.42 -2.69 -15.39
N CYS A 57 27.64 -3.01 -14.95
CA CYS A 57 28.07 -4.41 -14.82
C CYS A 57 27.19 -5.16 -13.80
N ALA A 58 26.91 -4.56 -12.65
CA ALA A 58 26.03 -5.13 -11.64
C ALA A 58 24.62 -5.36 -12.19
N TYR A 59 24.05 -4.41 -12.95
CA TYR A 59 22.74 -4.54 -13.58
C TYR A 59 22.69 -5.74 -14.54
N GLU A 60 23.72 -5.91 -15.37
CA GLU A 60 23.78 -7.04 -16.31
C GLU A 60 23.93 -8.39 -15.60
N GLU A 61 24.69 -8.44 -14.50
CA GLU A 61 24.96 -9.67 -13.76
C GLU A 61 23.88 -10.02 -12.72
N GLU A 62 23.13 -9.04 -12.21
CA GLU A 62 22.17 -9.19 -11.10
C GLU A 62 21.20 -10.35 -11.37
N SER A 63 20.53 -10.31 -12.52
CA SER A 63 19.55 -11.34 -12.88
C SER A 63 20.17 -12.73 -13.03
N TRP A 64 21.44 -12.84 -13.42
CA TRP A 64 22.13 -14.13 -13.56
C TRP A 64 22.55 -14.74 -12.23
N ARG A 65 22.73 -13.91 -11.20
CA ARG A 65 23.07 -14.37 -9.85
C ARG A 65 21.86 -14.88 -9.08
N CYS A 66 20.65 -14.56 -9.54
CA CYS A 66 19.39 -15.05 -8.99
C CYS A 66 18.93 -16.29 -9.77
N PRO A 67 18.56 -17.40 -9.11
CA PRO A 67 18.06 -18.59 -9.80
C PRO A 67 16.75 -18.33 -10.56
N CYS A 68 15.91 -17.42 -10.08
CA CYS A 68 14.67 -17.00 -10.73
C CYS A 68 14.61 -15.48 -10.83
N ASP A 69 13.82 -14.99 -11.78
CA ASP A 69 13.30 -13.62 -11.71
C ASP A 69 12.41 -13.44 -10.47
N PRO A 70 12.31 -12.23 -9.88
CA PRO A 70 11.52 -12.02 -8.67
C PRO A 70 10.01 -12.14 -8.92
N VAL A 71 9.54 -11.58 -10.04
CA VAL A 71 8.11 -11.53 -10.39
C VAL A 71 7.89 -11.64 -11.90
N LEU A 72 6.79 -12.31 -12.26
CA LEU A 72 6.30 -12.47 -13.61
C LEU A 72 4.79 -12.20 -13.64
N VAL A 73 4.38 -11.11 -14.30
CA VAL A 73 2.96 -10.79 -14.51
C VAL A 73 2.54 -11.21 -15.91
N ARG A 74 1.48 -12.02 -16.02
CA ARG A 74 0.96 -12.52 -17.29
C ARG A 74 -0.55 -12.51 -17.30
N ARG A 75 -1.13 -12.35 -18.48
CA ARG A 75 -2.57 -12.56 -18.65
C ARG A 75 -2.86 -14.05 -18.54
N VAL A 76 -3.98 -14.41 -17.92
CA VAL A 76 -4.39 -15.81 -17.72
C VAL A 76 -4.61 -16.57 -19.04
N ASP A 77 -4.83 -15.86 -20.15
CA ASP A 77 -5.01 -16.42 -21.49
C ASP A 77 -3.71 -16.57 -22.31
N ASP A 78 -2.57 -16.15 -21.77
CA ASP A 78 -1.27 -16.28 -22.43
C ASP A 78 -0.69 -17.70 -22.29
N ARG A 79 -0.98 -18.55 -23.29
CA ARG A 79 -0.58 -19.97 -23.31
C ARG A 79 0.87 -20.23 -23.71
N ALA A 80 1.59 -19.22 -24.20
CA ALA A 80 2.96 -19.39 -24.70
C ALA A 80 4.03 -18.89 -23.71
N ALA A 81 3.60 -18.41 -22.54
CA ALA A 81 4.50 -17.83 -21.56
C ALA A 81 5.44 -18.87 -20.94
N THR A 82 6.73 -18.51 -20.89
CA THR A 82 7.78 -19.21 -20.15
C THR A 82 8.27 -18.36 -19.00
N TRP A 83 9.00 -19.00 -18.09
CA TRP A 83 9.74 -18.37 -17.03
C TRP A 83 11.15 -18.94 -16.95
N SER A 84 12.09 -18.12 -16.48
CA SER A 84 13.51 -18.44 -16.52
C SER A 84 13.99 -19.05 -15.21
N PHE A 85 14.74 -20.16 -15.30
CA PHE A 85 15.51 -20.74 -14.20
C PHE A 85 16.99 -20.79 -14.55
N ARG A 86 17.85 -20.31 -13.65
CA ARG A 86 19.27 -20.08 -13.92
C ARG A 86 20.12 -20.93 -12.98
N LEU A 87 21.09 -21.63 -13.56
CA LEU A 87 21.98 -22.55 -12.85
C LEU A 87 23.45 -22.19 -13.13
N SER A 88 24.28 -22.29 -12.11
CA SER A 88 25.74 -22.24 -12.26
C SER A 88 26.25 -23.67 -12.42
N ILE A 89 26.56 -24.10 -13.65
CA ILE A 89 26.97 -25.47 -14.00
C ILE A 89 28.12 -25.48 -15.00
N GLU A 90 28.90 -26.55 -15.00
CA GLU A 90 29.94 -26.81 -15.99
C GLU A 90 29.36 -27.45 -17.28
N ASP A 91 30.04 -27.28 -18.42
CA ASP A 91 29.57 -27.79 -19.74
C ASP A 91 29.19 -29.28 -19.74
N ALA A 92 29.89 -30.08 -18.94
CA ALA A 92 29.67 -31.53 -18.86
C ALA A 92 28.34 -31.91 -18.19
N GLU A 93 27.72 -30.98 -17.46
CA GLU A 93 26.50 -31.23 -16.68
C GLU A 93 25.21 -30.88 -17.46
N ASP A 94 25.31 -30.13 -18.57
CA ASP A 94 24.16 -29.57 -19.31
C ASP A 94 23.11 -30.65 -19.66
N HIS A 95 23.55 -31.86 -20.02
CA HIS A 95 22.65 -32.94 -20.45
C HIS A 95 21.94 -33.67 -19.29
N ASP A 96 22.46 -33.60 -18.07
CA ASP A 96 21.93 -34.35 -16.91
C ASP A 96 21.05 -33.52 -15.98
N VAL A 97 20.89 -32.22 -16.26
CA VAL A 97 20.08 -31.29 -15.48
C VAL A 97 18.62 -31.77 -15.40
N ARG A 98 18.11 -31.87 -14.17
CA ARG A 98 16.70 -32.10 -13.85
C ARG A 98 16.19 -30.98 -12.96
N ILE A 99 15.10 -30.35 -13.37
CA ILE A 99 14.48 -29.26 -12.62
C ILE A 99 13.12 -29.73 -12.12
N GLY A 100 13.02 -29.92 -10.80
CA GLY A 100 11.75 -30.11 -10.11
C GLY A 100 11.10 -28.74 -9.86
N TRP A 101 9.79 -28.64 -10.03
CA TRP A 101 9.05 -27.41 -9.78
C TRP A 101 7.74 -27.66 -9.02
N GLU A 102 7.32 -26.67 -8.24
CA GLU A 102 6.02 -26.63 -7.56
C GLU A 102 5.38 -25.25 -7.68
N VAL A 103 4.05 -25.21 -7.70
CA VAL A 103 3.23 -23.99 -7.69
C VAL A 103 2.37 -23.98 -6.44
N ARG A 104 2.46 -22.90 -5.66
CA ARG A 104 1.67 -22.67 -4.45
C ARG A 104 0.83 -21.41 -4.64
N ASP A 105 -0.40 -21.41 -4.15
CA ASP A 105 -1.26 -20.21 -4.16
C ASP A 105 -0.96 -19.28 -2.97
N GLU A 106 -1.72 -18.19 -2.85
CA GLU A 106 -1.61 -17.22 -1.74
C GLU A 106 -1.84 -17.83 -0.35
N ALA A 107 -2.53 -18.97 -0.26
CA ALA A 107 -2.77 -19.69 0.98
C ALA A 107 -1.70 -20.75 1.25
N ASP A 108 -0.58 -20.72 0.51
CA ASP A 108 0.50 -21.73 0.52
C ASP A 108 0.00 -23.16 0.23
N CYS A 109 -1.12 -23.28 -0.49
CA CYS A 109 -1.66 -24.56 -0.91
C CYS A 109 -1.01 -24.99 -2.23
N LEU A 110 -0.41 -26.17 -2.25
CA LEU A 110 0.19 -26.77 -3.44
C LEU A 110 -0.89 -27.01 -4.51
N GLN A 111 -0.76 -26.31 -5.64
CA GLN A 111 -1.66 -26.43 -6.79
C GLN A 111 -1.17 -27.49 -7.76
N GLN A 112 0.12 -27.42 -8.14
CA GLN A 112 0.72 -28.28 -9.15
C GLN A 112 2.20 -28.53 -8.82
N LYS A 113 2.74 -29.65 -9.32
CA LYS A 113 4.18 -29.94 -9.27
C LYS A 113 4.58 -30.82 -10.45
N GLY A 114 5.86 -30.78 -10.81
CA GLY A 114 6.41 -31.61 -11.87
C GLY A 114 7.93 -31.63 -11.86
N GLU A 115 8.49 -32.31 -12.86
CA GLU A 115 9.92 -32.36 -13.12
C GLU A 115 10.14 -32.31 -14.63
N ILE A 116 11.19 -31.62 -15.07
CA ILE A 116 11.60 -31.55 -16.48
C ILE A 116 13.10 -31.87 -16.58
N GLY A 117 13.48 -32.62 -17.61
CA GLY A 117 14.83 -33.14 -17.82
C GLY A 117 14.89 -34.67 -17.65
N PRO A 118 16.05 -35.32 -17.90
CA PRO A 118 17.28 -34.75 -18.47
C PRO A 118 17.12 -34.33 -19.93
N GLY A 119 18.16 -33.73 -20.53
CA GLY A 119 18.16 -33.31 -21.94
C GLY A 119 17.49 -31.95 -22.23
N LEU A 120 17.43 -31.08 -21.22
CA LEU A 120 17.03 -29.69 -21.39
C LEU A 120 18.03 -28.96 -22.29
N VAL A 121 17.53 -28.09 -23.17
CA VAL A 121 18.38 -27.24 -24.01
C VAL A 121 18.51 -25.87 -23.33
N PRO A 122 19.74 -25.43 -22.98
CA PRO A 122 20.01 -24.06 -22.55
C PRO A 122 19.44 -23.03 -23.52
N ALA A 123 18.67 -22.07 -23.03
CA ALA A 123 18.24 -20.92 -23.82
C ALA A 123 19.39 -19.93 -24.04
N GLU A 124 20.24 -19.77 -23.03
CA GLU A 124 21.43 -18.91 -23.05
C GLU A 124 22.46 -19.39 -22.03
N ALA A 125 23.75 -19.24 -22.34
CA ALA A 125 24.84 -19.50 -21.41
C ALA A 125 25.81 -18.31 -21.41
N ARG A 126 26.23 -17.85 -20.22
CA ARG A 126 27.10 -16.68 -20.07
C ARG A 126 28.07 -16.86 -18.89
N PRO A 127 29.34 -16.42 -19.01
CA PRO A 127 30.23 -16.31 -17.86
C PRO A 127 29.88 -15.07 -17.01
N VAL A 128 29.71 -15.26 -15.70
CA VAL A 128 29.46 -14.20 -14.71
C VAL A 128 30.42 -14.41 -13.54
N GLY A 129 31.26 -13.41 -13.25
CA GLY A 129 32.25 -13.51 -12.17
C GLY A 129 33.20 -14.72 -12.27
N GLY A 130 33.48 -15.21 -13.48
CA GLY A 130 34.35 -16.38 -13.72
C GLY A 130 33.67 -17.73 -13.57
N ARG A 131 32.34 -17.78 -13.31
CA ARG A 131 31.54 -19.01 -13.32
C ARG A 131 30.62 -19.01 -14.54
N ARG A 132 30.38 -20.17 -15.13
CA ARG A 132 29.39 -20.34 -16.20
C ARG A 132 28.00 -20.41 -15.59
N TYR A 133 27.10 -19.57 -16.08
CA TYR A 133 25.68 -19.65 -15.80
C TYR A 133 24.90 -20.04 -17.06
N VAL A 134 23.85 -20.82 -16.87
CA VAL A 134 22.96 -21.31 -17.91
C VAL A 134 21.53 -20.95 -17.55
N ARG A 135 20.78 -20.37 -18.49
CA ARG A 135 19.34 -20.08 -18.36
C ARG A 135 18.53 -21.13 -19.11
N PHE A 136 17.57 -21.72 -18.42
CA PHE A 136 16.53 -22.58 -18.98
C PHE A 136 15.21 -21.83 -18.99
N GLU A 137 14.46 -21.98 -20.10
CA GLU A 137 13.08 -21.48 -20.20
C GLU A 137 12.12 -22.63 -19.93
N LEU A 138 11.31 -22.47 -18.89
CA LEU A 138 10.34 -23.46 -18.43
C LEU A 138 8.92 -22.97 -18.76
N PRO A 139 8.01 -23.84 -19.22
CA PRO A 139 6.64 -23.44 -19.47
C PRO A 139 5.93 -23.10 -18.16
N ILE A 140 5.03 -22.11 -18.17
CA ILE A 140 4.12 -21.90 -17.05
C ILE A 140 3.13 -23.09 -16.98
N PRO A 141 2.90 -23.68 -15.80
CA PRO A 141 1.95 -24.77 -15.64
C PRO A 141 0.54 -24.36 -16.10
N PRO A 142 -0.11 -25.12 -16.98
CA PRO A 142 -1.39 -24.74 -17.57
C PRO A 142 -2.54 -24.86 -16.55
N GLY A 143 -3.64 -24.16 -16.80
CA GLY A 143 -4.88 -24.32 -16.03
C GLY A 143 -4.90 -23.60 -14.68
N LEU A 144 -3.93 -22.73 -14.41
CA LEU A 144 -3.97 -21.81 -13.27
C LEU A 144 -5.01 -20.69 -13.53
N ALA A 145 -5.72 -20.28 -12.48
CA ALA A 145 -6.70 -19.20 -12.55
C ALA A 145 -6.03 -17.83 -12.35
N ILE A 146 -6.82 -16.75 -12.42
CA ILE A 146 -6.37 -15.42 -11.97
C ILE A 146 -6.00 -15.50 -10.50
N GLY A 147 -4.84 -14.97 -10.13
CA GLY A 147 -4.35 -15.00 -8.76
C GLY A 147 -2.85 -14.79 -8.66
N TYR A 148 -2.34 -14.89 -7.45
CA TYR A 148 -0.93 -14.80 -7.12
C TYR A 148 -0.42 -16.18 -6.70
N TYR A 149 0.74 -16.56 -7.23
CA TYR A 149 1.33 -17.86 -7.00
C TYR A 149 2.83 -17.73 -6.72
N ASP A 150 3.35 -18.59 -5.86
CA ASP A 150 4.78 -18.83 -5.74
C ASP A 150 5.15 -20.06 -6.55
N LEU A 151 6.08 -19.86 -7.49
CA LEU A 151 6.57 -20.89 -8.37
C LEU A 151 8.03 -21.19 -8.02
N VAL A 152 8.26 -22.36 -7.44
CA VAL A 152 9.55 -22.76 -6.87
C VAL A 152 10.19 -23.79 -7.80
N ALA A 153 11.42 -23.55 -8.25
CA ALA A 153 12.25 -24.54 -8.94
C ALA A 153 13.41 -24.99 -8.07
N ARG A 154 13.76 -26.27 -8.20
CA ARG A 154 14.89 -26.92 -7.54
C ARG A 154 15.65 -27.79 -8.53
N SER A 155 16.97 -27.71 -8.51
CA SER A 155 17.86 -28.61 -9.26
C SER A 155 19.06 -29.01 -8.41
N GLN A 156 19.49 -30.26 -8.57
CA GLN A 156 20.73 -30.76 -8.01
C GLN A 156 21.85 -30.55 -9.04
N VAL A 157 22.92 -29.85 -8.66
CA VAL A 157 24.10 -29.60 -9.51
C VAL A 157 25.38 -29.96 -8.74
N SER A 158 26.52 -30.05 -9.42
CA SER A 158 27.82 -30.34 -8.78
C SER A 158 28.14 -29.44 -7.58
N SER A 159 27.74 -28.16 -7.63
CA SER A 159 27.96 -27.19 -6.57
C SER A 159 26.96 -27.26 -5.41
N GLY A 160 25.96 -28.14 -5.47
CA GLY A 160 24.92 -28.29 -4.45
C GLY A 160 23.49 -28.21 -5.00
N THR A 161 22.52 -28.03 -4.11
CA THR A 161 21.13 -27.78 -4.49
C THR A 161 20.94 -26.30 -4.78
N VAL A 162 20.38 -25.97 -5.95
CA VAL A 162 19.94 -24.62 -6.30
C VAL A 162 18.42 -24.58 -6.22
N GLU A 163 17.90 -23.64 -5.45
CA GLU A 163 16.47 -23.36 -5.31
C GLU A 163 16.22 -21.90 -5.66
N GLY A 164 15.12 -21.64 -6.38
CA GLY A 164 14.65 -20.29 -6.66
C GLY A 164 13.14 -20.21 -6.65
N THR A 165 12.62 -19.07 -6.23
CA THR A 165 11.20 -18.77 -6.18
C THR A 165 10.90 -17.57 -7.07
N LEU A 166 9.84 -17.68 -7.86
CA LEU A 166 9.28 -16.62 -8.70
C LEU A 166 7.84 -16.33 -8.25
N ARG A 167 7.49 -15.06 -8.04
CA ARG A 167 6.10 -14.63 -7.89
C ARG A 167 5.42 -14.59 -9.26
N LEU A 168 4.50 -15.50 -9.52
CA LEU A 168 3.67 -15.52 -10.73
C LEU A 168 2.33 -14.83 -10.44
N ILE A 169 2.03 -13.75 -11.17
CA ILE A 169 0.77 -13.02 -11.07
C ILE A 169 -0.01 -13.21 -12.36
N LEU A 170 -1.12 -13.94 -12.29
CA LEU A 170 -2.02 -14.15 -13.41
C LEU A 170 -3.17 -13.15 -13.35
N VAL A 171 -3.26 -12.28 -14.36
CA VAL A 171 -4.22 -11.16 -14.41
C VAL A 171 -5.29 -11.38 -15.49
N PRO A 172 -6.50 -10.79 -15.35
CA PRO A 172 -7.47 -10.77 -16.43
C PRO A 172 -7.00 -9.89 -17.59
N SER A 173 -7.57 -10.12 -18.78
CA SER A 173 -7.31 -9.27 -19.96
C SER A 173 -8.00 -7.90 -19.89
N GLN A 174 -9.01 -7.75 -19.02
CA GLN A 174 -9.79 -6.53 -18.84
C GLN A 174 -10.16 -6.34 -17.36
N CYS A 175 -10.31 -5.07 -16.94
CA CYS A 175 -10.87 -4.76 -15.64
C CYS A 175 -12.35 -5.17 -15.55
N TYR A 176 -12.85 -5.33 -14.32
CA TYR A 176 -14.26 -5.56 -14.09
C TYR A 176 -15.11 -4.40 -14.60
N VAL A 177 -16.24 -4.73 -15.25
CA VAL A 177 -17.26 -3.77 -15.68
C VAL A 177 -18.61 -4.32 -15.20
N PRO A 178 -19.44 -3.54 -14.49
CA PRO A 178 -20.76 -3.99 -14.05
C PRO A 178 -21.62 -4.54 -15.22
N PRO A 179 -22.39 -5.62 -15.02
CA PRO A 179 -23.17 -6.26 -16.09
C PRO A 179 -24.04 -5.29 -16.90
N LYS A 180 -24.73 -4.37 -16.20
CA LYS A 180 -25.55 -3.34 -16.85
C LYS A 180 -24.76 -2.48 -17.85
N LEU A 181 -23.50 -2.17 -17.56
CA LEU A 181 -22.64 -1.38 -18.45
C LEU A 181 -22.05 -2.25 -19.58
N GLN A 182 -21.74 -3.52 -19.29
CA GLN A 182 -21.31 -4.48 -20.32
C GLN A 182 -22.38 -4.69 -21.40
N GLU A 183 -23.65 -4.70 -21.00
CA GLU A 183 -24.81 -4.83 -21.89
C GLU A 183 -25.16 -3.51 -22.64
N GLY A 184 -24.30 -2.48 -22.56
CA GLY A 184 -24.49 -1.19 -23.22
C GLY A 184 -25.44 -0.23 -22.48
N GLY A 185 -25.85 -0.58 -21.26
CA GLY A 185 -26.62 0.30 -20.39
C GLY A 185 -25.83 1.53 -19.94
N ARG A 186 -26.55 2.53 -19.42
CA ARG A 186 -25.99 3.77 -18.89
C ARG A 186 -26.30 3.92 -17.40
N THR A 187 -25.41 4.59 -16.69
CA THR A 187 -25.59 4.97 -15.29
C THR A 187 -25.09 6.41 -15.08
N TRP A 188 -25.55 7.04 -14.00
CA TRP A 188 -25.11 8.36 -13.58
C TRP A 188 -25.02 8.39 -12.05
N GLY A 189 -24.43 9.45 -11.51
CA GLY A 189 -24.26 9.59 -10.07
C GLY A 189 -23.82 10.97 -9.61
N LEU A 190 -23.53 11.07 -8.32
CA LEU A 190 -23.13 12.30 -7.65
C LEU A 190 -21.70 12.18 -7.15
N ALA A 191 -20.92 13.26 -7.26
CA ALA A 191 -19.60 13.36 -6.63
C ALA A 191 -19.73 14.13 -5.31
N LEU A 192 -19.15 13.58 -4.26
CA LEU A 192 -19.28 14.06 -2.89
C LEU A 192 -17.92 14.21 -2.23
N GLN A 193 -17.70 15.37 -1.62
CA GLN A 193 -16.63 15.58 -0.65
C GLN A 193 -17.18 15.24 0.74
N LEU A 194 -16.91 14.04 1.24
CA LEU A 194 -17.54 13.48 2.45
C LEU A 194 -17.36 14.39 3.65
N TYR A 195 -16.15 14.92 3.87
CA TYR A 195 -15.86 15.82 4.98
C TYR A 195 -16.74 17.08 5.00
N ALA A 196 -17.27 17.51 3.85
CA ALA A 196 -18.11 18.69 3.74
C ALA A 196 -19.60 18.43 4.06
N LEU A 197 -20.05 17.18 4.20
CA LEU A 197 -21.43 16.90 4.57
C LEU A 197 -21.74 17.43 5.97
N ARG A 198 -22.89 18.09 6.09
CA ARG A 198 -23.44 18.57 7.35
C ARG A 198 -24.76 17.85 7.60
N SER A 199 -24.96 17.40 8.83
CA SER A 199 -26.27 16.93 9.31
C SER A 199 -26.63 17.65 10.61
N CYS A 200 -27.72 17.24 11.27
CA CYS A 200 -28.04 17.64 12.65
C CYS A 200 -27.36 16.75 13.70
N ARG A 201 -26.67 15.68 13.28
CA ARG A 201 -26.02 14.68 14.16
C ARG A 201 -24.48 14.69 14.13
N ASN A 202 -23.84 14.81 12.96
CA ASN A 202 -22.37 14.73 12.84
C ASN A 202 -21.56 15.81 13.59
N TRP A 203 -20.28 15.61 13.88
CA TRP A 203 -19.56 16.51 14.79
C TRP A 203 -18.93 17.73 14.10
N GLY A 204 -19.57 18.24 13.04
CA GLY A 204 -19.03 19.32 12.20
C GLY A 204 -18.23 18.85 10.99
N VAL A 205 -18.14 17.53 10.78
CA VAL A 205 -17.56 16.88 9.60
C VAL A 205 -18.50 15.75 9.20
N GLY A 206 -18.69 15.54 7.89
CA GLY A 206 -19.44 14.38 7.41
C GLY A 206 -18.75 13.07 7.78
N ASP A 207 -19.53 12.06 8.16
CA ASP A 207 -19.02 10.75 8.58
C ASP A 207 -19.74 9.60 7.86
N PHE A 208 -19.36 8.35 8.16
CA PHE A 208 -19.93 7.19 7.46
C PHE A 208 -21.43 6.98 7.70
N LEU A 209 -22.00 7.50 8.79
CA LEU A 209 -23.45 7.46 8.99
C LEU A 209 -24.15 8.52 8.13
N ASP A 210 -23.55 9.71 7.95
CA ASP A 210 -24.07 10.68 6.97
C ASP A 210 -23.99 10.11 5.55
N LEU A 211 -22.89 9.43 5.23
CA LEU A 211 -22.72 8.82 3.92
C LEU A 211 -23.77 7.73 3.67
N ALA A 212 -24.07 6.88 4.65
CA ALA A 212 -25.14 5.89 4.55
C ALA A 212 -26.48 6.57 4.23
N GLY A 213 -26.87 7.59 5.01
CA GLY A 213 -28.11 8.33 4.78
C GLY A 213 -28.15 9.04 3.42
N PHE A 214 -27.01 9.58 2.96
CA PHE A 214 -26.90 10.20 1.65
C PHE A 214 -27.04 9.19 0.51
N VAL A 215 -26.42 8.01 0.65
CA VAL A 215 -26.53 6.90 -0.31
C VAL A 215 -27.98 6.42 -0.40
N ASP A 216 -28.62 6.18 0.74
CA ASP A 216 -30.01 5.72 0.81
C ASP A 216 -30.95 6.72 0.12
N TRP A 217 -30.84 8.00 0.48
CA TRP A 217 -31.62 9.07 -0.15
C TRP A 217 -31.37 9.16 -1.65
N ALA A 218 -30.10 9.21 -2.08
CA ALA A 218 -29.77 9.37 -3.49
C ALA A 218 -30.25 8.17 -4.31
N ALA A 219 -30.11 6.95 -3.79
CA ALA A 219 -30.54 5.75 -4.49
C ALA A 219 -32.07 5.67 -4.59
N GLN A 220 -32.80 5.97 -3.51
CA GLN A 220 -34.27 5.87 -3.50
C GLN A 220 -34.95 7.00 -4.27
N ASP A 221 -34.54 8.25 -4.05
CA ASP A 221 -35.24 9.42 -4.57
C ASP A 221 -34.76 9.82 -5.97
N LEU A 222 -33.48 9.57 -6.29
CA LEU A 222 -32.87 9.98 -7.55
C LEU A 222 -32.56 8.80 -8.49
N GLY A 223 -32.47 7.57 -7.97
CA GLY A 223 -32.12 6.40 -8.77
C GLY A 223 -30.68 6.45 -9.31
N VAL A 224 -29.74 7.05 -8.56
CA VAL A 224 -28.33 7.08 -8.94
C VAL A 224 -27.72 5.67 -8.88
N GLY A 225 -26.78 5.40 -9.78
CA GLY A 225 -26.04 4.13 -9.77
C GLY A 225 -24.64 4.23 -9.17
N VAL A 226 -24.15 5.44 -8.87
CA VAL A 226 -22.81 5.65 -8.31
C VAL A 226 -22.77 6.88 -7.39
N ILE A 227 -22.03 6.79 -6.29
CA ILE A 227 -21.60 7.94 -5.48
C ILE A 227 -20.07 8.00 -5.51
N GLY A 228 -19.52 9.05 -6.12
CA GLY A 228 -18.09 9.34 -6.12
C GLY A 228 -17.66 10.02 -4.83
N LEU A 229 -16.54 9.58 -4.26
CA LEU A 229 -16.00 10.07 -3.01
C LEU A 229 -14.62 10.67 -3.21
N ASN A 230 -14.25 11.63 -2.36
CA ASN A 230 -12.84 11.98 -2.18
C ASN A 230 -12.05 10.80 -1.60
N PRO A 231 -10.71 10.83 -1.67
CA PRO A 231 -9.89 9.83 -0.99
C PRO A 231 -10.22 9.79 0.51
N LEU A 232 -10.43 8.58 1.02
CA LEU A 232 -10.78 8.34 2.43
C LEU A 232 -9.58 7.89 3.26
N HIS A 233 -8.39 8.07 2.72
CA HIS A 233 -7.09 7.65 3.26
C HIS A 233 -6.78 8.26 4.61
N ALA A 234 -6.05 7.53 5.46
CA ALA A 234 -5.64 7.98 6.78
C ALA A 234 -4.82 9.27 6.71
N LEU A 235 -5.19 10.26 7.54
CA LEU A 235 -4.53 11.56 7.66
C LEU A 235 -4.14 11.81 9.12
N ARG A 236 -3.17 12.70 9.34
CA ARG A 236 -2.88 13.26 10.69
C ARG A 236 -4.01 14.14 11.21
N ASN A 237 -4.79 14.75 10.32
CA ASN A 237 -5.85 15.71 10.64
C ASN A 237 -5.34 16.96 11.40
N GLU A 238 -4.10 17.39 11.11
CA GLU A 238 -3.39 18.46 11.84
C GLU A 238 -3.16 19.71 10.95
N PRO A 239 -4.00 20.75 11.02
CA PRO A 239 -3.88 21.96 10.21
C PRO A 239 -2.63 22.79 10.59
N PRO A 240 -2.13 23.68 9.69
CA PRO A 240 -2.67 24.00 8.35
C PRO A 240 -2.29 23.00 7.25
N TYR A 241 -1.38 22.06 7.53
CA TYR A 241 -0.96 21.01 6.59
C TYR A 241 -1.71 19.68 6.90
N HIS A 242 -1.35 18.55 6.26
CA HIS A 242 -1.84 17.20 6.61
C HIS A 242 -3.37 16.97 6.74
N ILE A 243 -4.18 17.82 6.11
CA ILE A 243 -5.64 17.68 5.98
C ILE A 243 -6.10 17.40 4.54
N SER A 244 -5.17 17.46 3.58
CA SER A 244 -5.46 17.17 2.17
C SER A 244 -5.63 15.66 1.97
N PRO A 245 -6.77 15.20 1.41
CA PRO A 245 -6.97 13.78 1.06
C PRO A 245 -5.93 13.21 0.08
N TYR A 246 -5.19 14.08 -0.62
CA TYR A 246 -4.20 13.70 -1.63
C TYR A 246 -2.75 13.68 -1.13
N SER A 247 -2.52 14.00 0.15
CA SER A 247 -1.24 13.78 0.84
C SER A 247 -1.46 13.00 2.14
N PRO A 248 -1.95 11.75 2.06
CA PRO A 248 -2.30 10.95 3.23
C PRO A 248 -1.08 10.33 3.91
N ASP A 249 -1.18 10.02 5.19
CA ASP A 249 -0.16 9.24 5.90
C ASP A 249 -0.06 7.83 5.33
N SER A 250 -1.21 7.25 4.99
CA SER A 250 -1.31 5.95 4.34
C SER A 250 -2.40 5.93 3.30
N ARG A 251 -2.13 5.32 2.14
CA ARG A 251 -3.16 5.00 1.13
C ARG A 251 -3.84 3.65 1.37
N LEU A 252 -3.38 2.90 2.36
CA LEU A 252 -3.89 1.56 2.69
C LEU A 252 -4.97 1.59 3.77
N PHE A 253 -4.95 2.60 4.64
CA PHE A 253 -5.82 2.71 5.81
C PHE A 253 -6.74 3.93 5.73
N LEU A 254 -7.81 3.92 6.52
CA LEU A 254 -8.89 4.90 6.45
C LEU A 254 -8.69 6.06 7.43
N ASN A 255 -9.20 7.25 7.08
CA ASN A 255 -9.28 8.38 7.99
C ASN A 255 -10.35 8.13 9.05
N VAL A 256 -9.90 7.92 10.28
CA VAL A 256 -10.73 7.71 11.46
C VAL A 256 -11.61 8.91 11.81
N LEU A 257 -11.34 10.09 11.22
CA LEU A 257 -12.23 11.25 11.28
C LEU A 257 -13.64 10.93 10.77
N TYR A 258 -13.79 9.97 9.84
CA TYR A 258 -15.08 9.58 9.28
C TYR A 258 -15.85 8.54 10.11
N VAL A 259 -15.32 8.07 11.24
CA VAL A 259 -16.04 7.15 12.12
C VAL A 259 -17.19 7.89 12.82
N ALA A 260 -18.42 7.42 12.64
CA ALA A 260 -19.59 7.87 13.37
C ALA A 260 -19.57 7.21 14.77
N VAL A 261 -19.27 8.00 15.79
CA VAL A 261 -19.03 7.48 17.16
C VAL A 261 -20.31 6.92 17.78
N GLU A 262 -21.46 7.50 17.43
CA GLU A 262 -22.78 7.10 17.94
C GLU A 262 -23.21 5.71 17.46
N GLU A 263 -22.63 5.24 16.36
CA GLU A 263 -22.91 3.93 15.77
C GLU A 263 -22.06 2.80 16.35
N ILE A 264 -21.14 3.12 17.27
CA ILE A 264 -20.25 2.12 17.88
C ILE A 264 -21.03 1.42 19.01
N PRO A 265 -21.25 0.09 18.93
CA PRO A 265 -21.99 -0.67 19.95
C PRO A 265 -21.53 -0.47 21.39
N GLU A 266 -20.20 -0.37 21.61
CA GLU A 266 -19.59 -0.13 22.92
C GLU A 266 -20.12 1.12 23.61
N LEU A 267 -20.65 2.10 22.86
CA LEU A 267 -21.19 3.33 23.44
C LEU A 267 -22.33 3.04 24.42
N LYS A 268 -23.16 2.02 24.13
CA LYS A 268 -24.26 1.62 25.02
C LYS A 268 -23.78 0.96 26.31
N GLU A 269 -22.56 0.42 26.29
CA GLU A 269 -21.95 -0.30 27.42
C GLU A 269 -21.04 0.63 28.26
N SER A 270 -20.56 1.72 27.66
CA SER A 270 -19.60 2.64 28.28
C SER A 270 -20.28 3.78 29.04
N VAL A 271 -20.51 3.59 30.34
CA VAL A 271 -21.02 4.66 31.23
C VAL A 271 -20.15 5.93 31.21
N PRO A 272 -18.79 5.85 31.22
CA PRO A 272 -17.97 7.05 31.12
C PRO A 272 -18.17 7.81 29.80
N ALA A 273 -18.29 7.10 28.67
CA ALA A 273 -18.51 7.74 27.37
C ALA A 273 -19.89 8.41 27.29
N GLN A 274 -20.93 7.75 27.80
CA GLN A 274 -22.28 8.32 27.89
C GLN A 274 -22.30 9.61 28.72
N ARG A 275 -21.65 9.59 29.89
CA ARG A 275 -21.53 10.79 30.75
C ARG A 275 -20.79 11.93 30.05
N LEU A 276 -19.73 11.63 29.31
CA LEU A 276 -18.99 12.66 28.57
C LEU A 276 -19.82 13.24 27.42
N LEU A 277 -20.60 12.43 26.70
CA LEU A 277 -21.53 12.94 25.67
C LEU A 277 -22.68 13.78 26.25
N GLU A 278 -23.11 13.48 27.48
CA GLU A 278 -24.15 14.23 28.18
C GLU A 278 -23.61 15.52 28.84
N ASP A 279 -22.29 15.64 29.02
CA ASP A 279 -21.65 16.82 29.60
C ASP A 279 -21.97 18.09 28.78
N GLY A 280 -22.42 19.14 29.47
CA GLY A 280 -22.83 20.39 28.84
C GLY A 280 -21.68 21.09 28.11
N GLY A 281 -20.45 20.99 28.63
CA GLY A 281 -19.26 21.53 28.00
C GLY A 281 -18.91 20.78 26.72
N PHE A 282 -18.92 19.45 26.77
CA PHE A 282 -18.68 18.60 25.60
C PHE A 282 -19.70 18.87 24.49
N ARG A 283 -21.00 18.93 24.83
CA ARG A 283 -22.07 19.24 23.88
C ARG A 283 -21.91 20.63 23.26
N ALA A 284 -21.57 21.63 24.07
CA ALA A 284 -21.33 22.98 23.56
C ALA A 284 -20.15 23.03 22.57
N ARG A 285 -19.07 22.26 22.81
CA ARG A 285 -17.96 22.10 21.84
C ARG A 285 -18.45 21.52 20.53
N LEU A 286 -19.19 20.40 20.57
CA LEU A 286 -19.73 19.78 19.35
C LEU A 286 -20.66 20.73 18.59
N GLU A 287 -21.56 21.43 19.28
CA GLU A 287 -22.42 22.43 18.65
C GLU A 287 -21.63 23.58 18.01
N ALA A 288 -20.50 23.98 18.60
CA ALA A 288 -19.62 24.98 18.01
C ALA A 288 -18.99 24.46 16.71
N PHE A 289 -18.45 23.24 16.69
CA PHE A 289 -17.86 22.62 15.49
C PHE A 289 -18.86 22.51 14.33
N ARG A 290 -20.13 22.24 14.62
CA ARG A 290 -21.19 22.20 13.59
C ARG A 290 -21.45 23.54 12.93
N LYS A 291 -21.23 24.64 13.65
CA LYS A 291 -21.58 26.01 13.23
C LYS A 291 -20.45 26.69 12.46
N THR A 292 -19.24 26.14 12.46
CA THR A 292 -18.12 26.70 11.70
C THR A 292 -18.33 26.49 10.20
N ASP A 293 -17.95 27.48 9.38
CA ASP A 293 -18.03 27.37 7.92
C ASP A 293 -17.03 26.33 7.37
N LEU A 294 -15.83 26.28 7.96
CA LEU A 294 -14.78 25.31 7.65
C LEU A 294 -14.77 24.18 8.69
N VAL A 295 -14.30 23.00 8.26
CA VAL A 295 -14.15 21.83 9.15
C VAL A 295 -13.00 22.06 10.11
N GLU A 296 -13.26 21.92 11.41
CA GLU A 296 -12.26 22.02 12.49
C GLU A 296 -11.57 20.66 12.72
N TYR A 297 -10.74 20.22 11.76
CA TYR A 297 -10.15 18.87 11.72
C TYR A 297 -9.55 18.40 13.05
N ASP A 298 -8.62 19.17 13.61
CA ASP A 298 -7.91 18.83 14.85
C ASP A 298 -8.87 18.76 16.04
N GLN A 299 -9.74 19.76 16.20
CA GLN A 299 -10.67 19.81 17.33
C GLN A 299 -11.71 18.68 17.28
N VAL A 300 -12.22 18.36 16.08
CA VAL A 300 -13.15 17.25 15.87
C VAL A 300 -12.45 15.91 16.11
N TYR A 301 -11.24 15.73 15.60
CA TYR A 301 -10.46 14.52 15.83
C TYR A 301 -10.15 14.33 17.32
N ALA A 302 -9.71 15.38 18.02
CA ALA A 302 -9.46 15.35 19.46
C ALA A 302 -10.72 14.96 20.25
N ALA A 303 -11.88 15.56 19.96
CA ALA A 303 -13.14 15.21 20.61
C ALA A 303 -13.54 13.75 20.34
N LYS A 304 -13.38 13.25 19.10
CA LYS A 304 -13.63 11.84 18.77
C LYS A 304 -12.68 10.92 19.54
N ARG A 305 -11.39 11.28 19.63
CA ARG A 305 -10.36 10.51 20.34
C ARG A 305 -10.67 10.38 21.84
N GLU A 306 -11.20 11.42 22.48
CA GLU A 306 -11.67 11.36 23.89
C GLU A 306 -12.69 10.22 24.08
N ILE A 307 -13.72 10.15 23.23
CA ILE A 307 -14.75 9.11 23.33
C ILE A 307 -14.22 7.75 22.87
N LEU A 308 -13.52 7.67 21.74
CA LEU A 308 -12.99 6.42 21.19
C LEU A 308 -12.06 5.71 22.17
N THR A 309 -11.29 6.45 22.96
CA THR A 309 -10.45 5.88 24.04
C THR A 309 -11.30 5.17 25.10
N LEU A 310 -12.40 5.78 25.54
CA LEU A 310 -13.33 5.18 26.50
C LEU A 310 -14.04 3.96 25.93
N LEU A 311 -14.41 4.01 24.65
CA LEU A 311 -15.04 2.90 23.95
C LEU A 311 -14.07 1.74 23.78
N PHE A 312 -12.80 1.99 23.44
CA PHE A 312 -11.80 0.93 23.37
C PHE A 312 -11.53 0.28 24.72
N ALA A 313 -11.44 1.06 25.81
CA ALA A 313 -11.32 0.49 27.16
C ALA A 313 -12.52 -0.42 27.50
N THR A 314 -13.73 -0.01 27.11
CA THR A 314 -14.95 -0.81 27.28
C THR A 314 -14.90 -2.07 26.40
N PHE A 315 -14.47 -1.94 25.14
CA PHE A 315 -14.27 -3.08 24.24
C PHE A 315 -13.33 -4.12 24.84
N GLN A 316 -12.18 -3.69 25.36
CA GLN A 316 -11.21 -4.58 25.99
C GLN A 316 -11.80 -5.29 27.21
N GLU A 317 -12.54 -4.60 28.08
CA GLU A 317 -13.18 -5.19 29.26
C GLU A 317 -14.26 -6.22 28.90
N ARG A 318 -15.08 -5.89 27.89
CA ARG A 318 -16.32 -6.64 27.58
C ARG A 318 -16.09 -7.76 26.60
N HIS A 319 -15.26 -7.53 25.58
CA HIS A 319 -15.13 -8.39 24.43
C HIS A 319 -13.82 -9.16 24.36
N LEU A 320 -12.82 -8.78 25.17
CA LEU A 320 -11.55 -9.50 25.30
C LEU A 320 -11.40 -10.09 26.71
N ALA A 321 -10.52 -11.09 26.85
CA ALA A 321 -10.11 -11.65 28.12
C ALA A 321 -8.58 -11.75 28.15
N ASP A 322 -7.96 -11.35 29.24
CA ASP A 322 -6.54 -11.64 29.48
C ASP A 322 -6.39 -13.10 29.90
N ARG A 323 -5.68 -13.87 29.09
CA ARG A 323 -5.32 -15.26 29.38
C ARG A 323 -3.81 -15.42 29.26
N GLY A 324 -3.11 -15.16 30.37
CA GLY A 324 -1.67 -15.34 30.46
C GLY A 324 -0.87 -14.27 29.72
N GLY A 325 -1.32 -13.02 29.72
CA GLY A 325 -0.67 -11.89 29.06
C GLY A 325 -1.03 -11.74 27.58
N ALA A 326 -1.88 -12.62 27.05
CA ALA A 326 -2.42 -12.53 25.69
C ALA A 326 -3.92 -12.21 25.76
N GLN A 327 -4.33 -11.17 25.03
CA GLN A 327 -5.74 -10.85 24.84
C GLN A 327 -6.37 -11.87 23.90
N GLN A 328 -7.42 -12.56 24.38
CA GLN A 328 -8.21 -13.49 23.59
C GLN A 328 -9.65 -13.00 23.44
N PRO A 329 -10.30 -13.26 22.30
CA PRO A 329 -11.68 -12.85 22.11
C PRO A 329 -12.62 -13.66 23.01
N LYS A 330 -13.49 -12.95 23.73
CA LYS A 330 -14.49 -13.50 24.67
C LYS A 330 -15.89 -13.58 24.05
N THR A 331 -16.15 -12.76 23.04
CA THR A 331 -17.46 -12.59 22.40
C THR A 331 -17.34 -12.62 20.87
N GLU A 332 -18.46 -12.69 20.15
CA GLU A 332 -18.48 -12.59 18.68
C GLU A 332 -17.87 -11.27 18.19
N ARG A 333 -18.11 -10.17 18.91
CA ARG A 333 -17.53 -8.86 18.57
C ARG A 333 -16.01 -8.85 18.71
N GLY A 334 -15.48 -9.49 19.76
CA GLY A 334 -14.04 -9.72 19.89
C GLY A 334 -13.47 -10.63 18.78
N LEU A 335 -14.20 -11.70 18.41
CA LEU A 335 -13.79 -12.59 17.31
C LEU A 335 -13.77 -11.87 15.95
N ALA A 336 -14.70 -10.95 15.71
CA ALA A 336 -14.75 -10.14 14.50
C ALA A 336 -13.53 -9.21 14.39
N PHE A 337 -13.16 -8.54 15.49
CA PHE A 337 -11.95 -7.73 15.56
C PHE A 337 -10.68 -8.55 15.29
N GLU A 338 -10.50 -9.71 15.95
CA GLU A 338 -9.32 -10.56 15.70
C GLU A 338 -9.27 -11.10 14.27
N ARG A 339 -10.44 -11.33 13.64
CA ARG A 339 -10.52 -11.71 12.23
C ARG A 339 -10.06 -10.57 11.32
N TYR A 340 -10.48 -9.35 11.59
CA TYR A 340 -10.02 -8.17 10.87
C TYR A 340 -8.50 -8.01 10.99
N VAL A 341 -7.98 -8.02 12.23
CA VAL A 341 -6.53 -7.89 12.46
C VAL A 341 -5.73 -8.96 11.72
N ARG A 342 -6.20 -10.22 11.73
CA ARG A 342 -5.54 -11.31 10.99
C ARG A 342 -5.62 -11.12 9.47
N LYS A 343 -6.77 -10.65 8.97
CA LYS A 343 -7.00 -10.42 7.53
C LYS A 343 -6.08 -9.34 7.00
N GLU A 344 -5.95 -8.22 7.71
CA GLU A 344 -5.09 -7.11 7.27
C GLU A 344 -3.60 -7.35 7.54
N GLY A 345 -3.28 -8.19 8.54
CA GLY A 345 -1.95 -8.75 8.75
C GLY A 345 -0.87 -7.70 9.04
N GLU A 346 0.30 -7.90 8.43
CA GLU A 346 1.50 -7.10 8.70
C GLU A 346 1.35 -5.62 8.32
N LEU A 347 0.55 -5.32 7.29
CA LEU A 347 0.30 -3.94 6.84
C LEU A 347 -0.39 -3.13 7.95
N LEU A 348 -1.43 -3.70 8.57
CA LEU A 348 -2.16 -3.03 9.66
C LEU A 348 -1.28 -2.90 10.91
N GLU A 349 -0.49 -3.91 11.20
CA GLU A 349 0.45 -3.90 12.31
C GLU A 349 1.49 -2.78 12.14
N HIS A 350 2.09 -2.61 10.96
CA HIS A 350 3.03 -1.51 10.69
C HIS A 350 2.38 -0.14 10.77
N PHE A 351 1.17 0.02 10.22
CA PHE A 351 0.42 1.27 10.34
C PHE A 351 0.11 1.60 11.80
N ALA A 352 -0.47 0.66 12.55
CA ALA A 352 -0.83 0.89 13.95
C ALA A 352 0.39 1.15 14.84
N LEU A 353 1.51 0.47 14.58
CA LEU A 353 2.80 0.72 15.22
C LEU A 353 3.30 2.13 14.95
N PHE A 354 3.28 2.58 13.69
CA PHE A 354 3.66 3.94 13.33
C PHE A 354 2.79 4.97 14.05
N GLN A 355 1.47 4.78 14.06
CA GLN A 355 0.56 5.73 14.72
C GLN A 355 0.83 5.83 16.23
N ALA A 356 1.02 4.70 16.91
CA ALA A 356 1.35 4.68 18.34
C ALA A 356 2.70 5.37 18.62
N LEU A 357 3.72 5.04 17.82
CA LEU A 357 5.06 5.61 17.94
C LEU A 357 5.06 7.12 17.66
N SER A 358 4.33 7.56 16.63
CA SER A 358 4.21 8.97 16.29
C SER A 358 3.51 9.77 17.37
N GLU A 359 2.45 9.24 17.98
CA GLU A 359 1.75 9.91 19.10
C GLU A 359 2.68 10.07 20.32
N GLU A 360 3.41 9.02 20.67
CA GLU A 360 4.34 9.05 21.81
C GLU A 360 5.51 10.01 21.56
N LEU A 361 6.17 9.90 20.42
CA LEU A 361 7.31 10.74 20.08
C LEU A 361 6.92 12.20 19.89
N ARG A 362 5.71 12.52 19.41
CA ARG A 362 5.24 13.91 19.34
C ARG A 362 5.10 14.53 20.73
N SER A 363 4.73 13.74 21.75
CA SER A 363 4.63 14.23 23.13
C SER A 363 5.99 14.56 23.75
N VAL A 364 7.05 13.81 23.39
CA VAL A 364 8.40 13.96 23.93
C VAL A 364 9.27 14.90 23.07
N HIS A 365 9.03 14.93 21.76
CA HIS A 365 9.78 15.66 20.74
C HIS A 365 8.83 16.49 19.85
N PRO A 366 8.18 17.54 20.39
CA PRO A 366 7.16 18.30 19.66
C PRO A 366 7.69 19.08 18.44
N GLN A 367 9.02 19.19 18.30
CA GLN A 367 9.66 19.85 17.16
C GLN A 367 9.89 18.90 15.96
N ALA A 368 9.68 17.60 16.12
CA ALA A 368 9.81 16.64 15.02
C ALA A 368 8.66 16.80 14.03
N GLY A 369 8.96 17.17 12.78
CA GLY A 369 7.96 17.37 11.73
C GLY A 369 7.45 16.05 11.14
N GLY A 370 8.30 15.02 11.17
CA GLY A 370 8.04 13.68 10.65
C GLY A 370 8.96 12.63 11.26
N TRP A 371 8.82 11.38 10.80
CA TRP A 371 9.67 10.28 11.28
C TRP A 371 11.15 10.48 10.97
N GLN A 372 11.49 11.28 9.95
CA GLN A 372 12.86 11.66 9.62
C GLN A 372 13.55 12.44 10.75
N ASP A 373 12.77 13.13 11.58
CA ASP A 373 13.25 13.95 12.69
C ASP A 373 13.22 13.19 14.04
N TRP A 374 12.67 11.97 14.07
CA TRP A 374 12.67 11.13 15.27
C TRP A 374 14.10 10.79 15.72
N PRO A 375 14.29 10.35 16.98
CA PRO A 375 15.55 9.74 17.38
C PRO A 375 15.94 8.62 16.41
N GLU A 376 17.22 8.54 16.03
CA GLU A 376 17.73 7.62 15.01
C GLU A 376 17.22 6.17 15.16
N PRO A 377 17.15 5.60 16.38
CA PRO A 377 16.69 4.21 16.54
C PRO A 377 15.24 3.98 16.11
N TYR A 378 14.40 5.01 15.99
CA TYR A 378 12.98 4.88 15.62
C TYR A 378 12.72 5.16 14.14
N ARG A 379 13.73 5.58 13.38
CA ARG A 379 13.57 5.92 11.95
C ARG A 379 13.45 4.70 11.05
N ASP A 380 14.09 3.59 11.42
CA ASP A 380 14.00 2.32 10.70
C ASP A 380 12.95 1.41 11.36
N PRO A 381 11.88 1.00 10.66
CA PRO A 381 10.86 0.09 11.20
C PRO A 381 11.42 -1.28 11.63
N LYS A 382 12.59 -1.68 11.12
CA LYS A 382 13.26 -2.95 11.42
C LYS A 382 14.24 -2.87 12.59
N SER A 383 14.38 -1.70 13.22
CA SER A 383 15.34 -1.52 14.31
C SER A 383 14.97 -2.31 15.56
N ALA A 384 15.96 -2.61 16.40
CA ALA A 384 15.75 -3.23 17.70
C ALA A 384 14.91 -2.35 18.64
N ALA A 385 15.00 -1.02 18.51
CA ALA A 385 14.21 -0.09 19.34
C ALA A 385 12.73 -0.14 18.96
N VAL A 386 12.41 -0.19 17.67
CA VAL A 386 11.03 -0.35 17.18
C VAL A 386 10.46 -1.72 17.58
N ALA A 387 11.27 -2.78 17.50
CA ALA A 387 10.87 -4.11 17.97
C ALA A 387 10.59 -4.12 19.49
N SER A 388 11.42 -3.44 20.29
CA SER A 388 11.20 -3.26 21.73
C SER A 388 9.94 -2.45 22.04
N PHE A 389 9.72 -1.36 21.29
CA PHE A 389 8.50 -0.54 21.41
C PHE A 389 7.26 -1.39 21.15
N ARG A 390 7.25 -2.16 20.05
CA ARG A 390 6.16 -3.08 19.70
C ARG A 390 5.84 -4.06 20.83
N ALA A 391 6.87 -4.64 21.46
CA ALA A 391 6.68 -5.60 22.55
C ALA A 391 6.14 -4.98 23.84
N THR A 392 6.40 -3.69 24.08
CA THR A 392 6.06 -2.99 25.33
C THR A 392 4.81 -2.11 25.23
N HIS A 393 4.40 -1.73 24.03
CA HIS A 393 3.28 -0.80 23.77
C HIS A 393 2.11 -1.47 23.03
N ALA A 394 1.81 -2.72 23.38
CA ALA A 394 0.74 -3.48 22.72
C ALA A 394 -0.62 -2.76 22.77
N ALA A 395 -1.01 -2.17 23.90
CA ALA A 395 -2.33 -1.53 24.04
C ALA A 395 -2.53 -0.31 23.12
N PRO A 396 -1.60 0.67 23.03
CA PRO A 396 -1.66 1.73 22.02
C PRO A 396 -1.73 1.22 20.57
N ILE A 397 -0.97 0.18 20.23
CA ILE A 397 -1.00 -0.41 18.88
C ILE A 397 -2.39 -1.02 18.62
N ARG A 398 -2.93 -1.79 19.56
CA ARG A 398 -4.27 -2.38 19.43
C ARG A 398 -5.37 -1.33 19.35
N PHE A 399 -5.20 -0.16 19.97
CA PHE A 399 -6.14 0.95 19.82
C PHE A 399 -6.24 1.41 18.37
N HIS A 400 -5.11 1.64 17.69
CA HIS A 400 -5.11 2.04 16.28
C HIS A 400 -5.64 0.93 15.35
N GLN A 401 -5.39 -0.34 15.66
CA GLN A 401 -6.03 -1.48 14.97
C GLN A 401 -7.54 -1.46 15.12
N TYR A 402 -8.03 -1.19 16.34
CA TYR A 402 -9.46 -1.09 16.64
C TYR A 402 -10.11 0.07 15.88
N LEU A 403 -9.45 1.23 15.78
CA LEU A 403 -9.98 2.36 15.00
C LEU A 403 -10.14 2.02 13.51
N GLN A 404 -9.16 1.34 12.91
CA GLN A 404 -9.23 0.92 11.51
C GLN A 404 -10.33 -0.13 11.30
N TRP A 405 -10.49 -1.06 12.25
CA TRP A 405 -11.60 -2.01 12.22
C TRP A 405 -12.97 -1.32 12.26
N LEU A 406 -13.14 -0.30 13.12
CA LEU A 406 -14.39 0.48 13.15
C LEU A 406 -14.64 1.22 11.83
N ALA A 407 -13.60 1.81 11.23
CA ALA A 407 -13.73 2.49 9.95
C ALA A 407 -14.12 1.51 8.81
N ASP A 408 -13.49 0.34 8.75
CA ASP A 408 -13.81 -0.74 7.80
C ASP A 408 -15.25 -1.24 7.98
N GLU A 409 -15.66 -1.52 9.22
CA GLU A 409 -17.03 -1.98 9.55
C GLU A 409 -18.08 -0.95 9.08
N GLN A 410 -17.87 0.33 9.37
CA GLN A 410 -18.81 1.38 9.01
C GLN A 410 -18.87 1.62 7.51
N LEU A 411 -17.72 1.72 6.82
CA LEU A 411 -17.69 1.90 5.37
C LEU A 411 -18.24 0.67 4.63
N GLY A 412 -17.96 -0.54 5.15
CA GLY A 412 -18.53 -1.78 4.65
C GLY A 412 -20.05 -1.82 4.72
N ARG A 413 -20.66 -1.26 5.79
CA ARG A 413 -22.11 -1.10 5.90
C ARG A 413 -22.68 -0.15 4.83
N VAL A 414 -22.01 0.98 4.57
CA VAL A 414 -22.41 1.91 3.49
C VAL A 414 -22.37 1.19 2.14
N ALA A 415 -21.28 0.49 1.84
CA ALA A 415 -21.13 -0.23 0.57
C ALA A 415 -22.16 -1.37 0.41
N ALA A 416 -22.50 -2.06 1.51
CA ALA A 416 -23.58 -3.04 1.51
C ALA A 416 -24.94 -2.41 1.21
N GLY A 417 -25.28 -1.29 1.88
CA GLY A 417 -26.51 -0.54 1.62
C GLY A 417 -26.62 -0.07 0.17
N ALA A 418 -25.54 0.43 -0.42
CA ALA A 418 -25.51 0.81 -1.84
C ALA A 418 -25.86 -0.37 -2.78
N ARG A 419 -25.37 -1.57 -2.47
CA ARG A 419 -25.70 -2.80 -3.23
C ARG A 419 -27.14 -3.24 -3.04
N GLU A 420 -27.66 -3.17 -1.81
CA GLU A 420 -29.05 -3.50 -1.49
C GLU A 420 -30.04 -2.60 -2.23
N HIS A 421 -29.69 -1.32 -2.43
CA HIS A 421 -30.46 -0.38 -3.24
C HIS A 421 -30.29 -0.58 -4.76
N GLY A 422 -29.56 -1.60 -5.20
CA GLY A 422 -29.39 -1.91 -6.63
C GLY A 422 -28.56 -0.90 -7.41
N MET A 423 -27.71 -0.12 -6.73
CA MET A 423 -26.80 0.80 -7.40
C MET A 423 -25.86 0.04 -8.34
N THR A 424 -25.70 0.53 -9.57
CA THR A 424 -24.94 -0.15 -10.63
C THR A 424 -23.45 -0.31 -10.30
N VAL A 425 -22.86 0.70 -9.65
CA VAL A 425 -21.47 0.73 -9.19
C VAL A 425 -21.41 0.76 -7.66
N GLY A 426 -22.33 1.50 -7.01
CA GLY A 426 -22.30 1.74 -5.57
C GLY A 426 -21.36 2.89 -5.22
N LEU A 427 -20.35 2.63 -4.38
CA LEU A 427 -19.35 3.64 -4.04
C LEU A 427 -18.21 3.65 -5.08
N TYR A 428 -17.86 4.83 -5.56
CA TYR A 428 -16.68 5.08 -6.37
C TYR A 428 -15.62 5.76 -5.53
N HIS A 429 -14.62 4.98 -5.13
CA HIS A 429 -13.48 5.45 -4.35
C HIS A 429 -12.45 6.16 -5.23
N ASP A 430 -11.87 7.21 -4.68
CA ASP A 430 -10.73 7.90 -5.26
C ASP A 430 -9.43 7.48 -4.55
N LEU A 431 -8.42 7.12 -5.33
CA LEU A 431 -7.12 6.66 -4.86
C LEU A 431 -6.06 7.73 -5.14
N ALA A 432 -5.63 8.42 -4.07
CA ALA A 432 -4.50 9.35 -4.15
C ALA A 432 -3.24 8.71 -4.81
N LEU A 433 -2.49 9.54 -5.53
CA LEU A 433 -1.32 9.12 -6.30
C LEU A 433 -0.21 8.53 -5.41
N GLY A 434 0.01 9.13 -4.25
CA GLY A 434 1.05 8.77 -3.29
C GLY A 434 0.66 9.14 -1.86
N SER A 435 1.58 8.88 -0.94
CA SER A 435 1.44 9.19 0.49
C SER A 435 2.44 10.28 0.89
N ASP A 436 2.15 10.96 2.00
CA ASP A 436 3.02 11.94 2.62
C ASP A 436 4.39 11.31 2.93
N ARG A 437 5.46 12.04 2.61
CA ARG A 437 6.85 11.64 2.85
C ARG A 437 7.13 11.36 4.32
N SER A 438 6.45 12.04 5.23
CA SER A 438 6.54 11.88 6.68
C SER A 438 5.49 10.92 7.25
N GLY A 439 4.66 10.31 6.40
CA GLY A 439 3.59 9.40 6.77
C GLY A 439 4.05 7.96 7.03
N SER A 440 3.10 7.12 7.44
CA SER A 440 3.34 5.72 7.78
C SER A 440 3.80 4.89 6.59
N ASP A 441 3.26 5.13 5.40
CA ASP A 441 3.65 4.37 4.20
C ASP A 441 5.12 4.66 3.85
N ALA A 442 5.54 5.92 3.93
CA ALA A 442 6.93 6.30 3.68
C ALA A 442 7.89 5.72 4.72
N TRP A 443 7.47 5.61 5.99
CA TRP A 443 8.24 4.98 7.05
C TRP A 443 8.31 3.45 6.91
N ALA A 444 7.21 2.79 6.53
CA ALA A 444 7.15 1.33 6.42
C ALA A 444 7.82 0.81 5.13
N PHE A 445 7.70 1.54 4.03
CA PHE A 445 8.12 1.10 2.69
C PHE A 445 9.38 1.80 2.18
N GLN A 446 10.30 2.17 3.07
CA GLN A 446 11.57 2.82 2.74
C GLN A 446 12.40 2.02 1.72
N ASP A 447 12.24 0.70 1.71
CA ASP A 447 12.94 -0.18 0.78
C ASP A 447 12.41 -0.08 -0.65
N VAL A 448 11.15 0.29 -0.88
CA VAL A 448 10.55 0.31 -2.23
C VAL A 448 10.21 1.71 -2.73
N LEU A 449 10.37 2.74 -1.90
CA LEU A 449 10.16 4.15 -2.26
C LEU A 449 11.48 4.87 -2.53
N ALA A 450 11.47 5.80 -3.49
CA ALA A 450 12.59 6.70 -3.76
C ALA A 450 12.43 7.98 -2.94
N LEU A 451 12.86 7.94 -1.67
CA LEU A 451 12.69 9.05 -0.72
C LEU A 451 13.55 10.29 -1.02
N GLU A 452 14.37 10.30 -2.05
CA GLU A 452 15.10 11.51 -2.47
C GLU A 452 14.52 12.13 -3.75
N ALA A 453 13.40 11.61 -4.25
CA ALA A 453 12.68 12.13 -5.40
C ALA A 453 11.24 12.51 -5.02
N ASP A 454 10.68 13.46 -5.77
CA ASP A 454 9.28 13.87 -5.66
C ASP A 454 8.53 13.54 -6.96
N SER A 455 7.28 13.11 -6.81
CA SER A 455 6.32 13.08 -7.90
C SER A 455 5.81 14.49 -8.20
N GLY A 456 5.48 14.73 -9.47
CA GLY A 456 5.00 16.03 -9.92
C GLY A 456 4.49 15.99 -11.35
N CYS A 457 4.32 17.17 -11.91
CA CYS A 457 3.91 17.38 -13.29
C CYS A 457 4.84 18.41 -13.95
N PRO A 458 5.28 18.21 -15.21
CA PRO A 458 6.02 19.23 -15.94
C PRO A 458 5.16 20.50 -16.15
N PRO A 459 5.79 21.62 -16.55
CA PRO A 459 5.09 22.85 -16.90
C PRO A 459 3.88 22.66 -17.82
N ASP A 460 2.77 23.30 -17.46
CA ASP A 460 1.53 23.29 -18.24
C ASP A 460 0.90 24.70 -18.31
N ALA A 461 -0.25 24.80 -18.98
CA ALA A 461 -0.92 26.08 -19.24
C ALA A 461 -1.47 26.77 -17.98
N PHE A 462 -1.73 26.02 -16.92
CA PHE A 462 -2.27 26.51 -15.64
C PHE A 462 -1.18 26.63 -14.57
N ALA A 463 -0.13 25.82 -14.65
CA ALA A 463 1.05 25.83 -13.81
C ALA A 463 2.32 25.96 -14.68
N PRO A 464 2.72 27.19 -15.08
CA PRO A 464 3.86 27.42 -15.96
C PRO A 464 5.22 26.97 -15.41
N GLU A 465 5.33 26.79 -14.10
CA GLU A 465 6.54 26.27 -13.43
C GLU A 465 6.48 24.75 -13.20
N GLY A 466 5.38 24.11 -13.61
CA GLY A 466 5.06 22.74 -13.24
C GLY A 466 4.55 22.64 -11.80
N GLN A 467 4.47 21.41 -11.32
CA GLN A 467 3.96 21.11 -9.98
C GLN A 467 4.89 20.12 -9.30
N ASN A 468 5.24 20.37 -8.04
CA ASN A 468 5.84 19.39 -7.15
C ASN A 468 4.80 19.03 -6.08
N TRP A 469 4.43 17.76 -6.02
CA TRP A 469 3.43 17.28 -5.06
C TRP A 469 4.03 16.77 -3.75
N GLY A 470 5.36 16.65 -3.65
CA GLY A 470 6.06 16.25 -2.43
C GLY A 470 5.93 14.75 -2.08
N LEU A 471 5.39 13.93 -2.99
CA LEU A 471 5.10 12.52 -2.77
C LEU A 471 6.25 11.65 -3.30
N PRO A 472 6.89 10.80 -2.47
CA PRO A 472 7.94 9.91 -2.93
C PRO A 472 7.37 8.86 -3.90
N PRO A 473 7.93 8.72 -5.11
CA PRO A 473 7.49 7.69 -6.05
C PRO A 473 8.01 6.30 -5.62
N PHE A 474 7.40 5.24 -6.14
CA PHE A 474 7.99 3.90 -6.06
C PHE A 474 9.29 3.85 -6.86
N ASN A 475 10.29 3.17 -6.30
CA ASN A 475 11.45 2.73 -7.04
C ASN A 475 11.05 1.48 -7.86
N PRO A 476 10.97 1.58 -9.21
CA PRO A 476 10.41 0.51 -10.03
C PRO A 476 11.22 -0.79 -9.94
N ARG A 477 12.54 -0.70 -9.73
CA ARG A 477 13.41 -1.88 -9.59
C ARG A 477 13.17 -2.59 -8.27
N ARG A 478 13.13 -1.83 -7.17
CA ARG A 478 12.93 -2.39 -5.83
C ARG A 478 11.50 -2.90 -5.64
N LEU A 479 10.51 -2.21 -6.19
CA LEU A 479 9.12 -2.69 -6.23
C LEU A 479 9.03 -4.02 -6.99
N ARG A 480 9.64 -4.13 -8.18
CA ARG A 480 9.69 -5.40 -8.92
C ARG A 480 10.43 -6.51 -8.12
N ALA A 481 11.48 -6.15 -7.39
CA ALA A 481 12.22 -7.11 -6.57
C ALA A 481 11.44 -7.60 -5.34
N SER A 482 10.45 -6.84 -4.88
CA SER A 482 9.59 -7.23 -3.75
C SER A 482 8.48 -8.23 -4.10
N GLY A 483 8.34 -8.63 -5.36
CA GLY A 483 7.25 -9.48 -5.85
C GLY A 483 6.12 -8.67 -6.46
#